data_AF-T0YQ41-F1
#
_entry.id   AF-T0YQ41-F1
#
_cell.length_a   1.000
_cell.length_b   1.000
_cell.length_c   1.000
_cell.angle_alpha   90.00
_cell.angle_beta   90.00
_cell.angle_gamma   90.00
#
_symmetry.space_group_name_H-M   'P 1'
#
loop_
_entity.id
_entity.type
_entity.pdbx_description
1 polymer ?
#
loop_
_entity_poly.entity_id
_entity_poly.type
_entity_poly.pdbx_seq_one_letter_code
_entity_poly.pdbx_strand_id
1 'polypeptide(L)'
;MHVTVTRNYGHSADEKAMKLIEKLIEATLSVVLLVFLTMGRREAAVVGTAVGVTLMATLFASWAWGFTINRVSLFALIFSIGILVDDAIVVVENVHRHMRLGGGTLSDIIPVAVDEVGGPTILATLTVIAALLPMAFVGGMMGPT
;
A
#
# COMPACT_ATOMS: atom_id res chain seq x y z
N MET A 1 31.14 -39.27 4.21
CA MET A 1 31.40 -37.91 3.70
C MET A 1 30.43 -36.96 4.37
N HIS A 2 30.90 -36.16 5.33
CA HIS A 2 30.09 -35.07 5.90
C HIS A 2 30.19 -33.87 4.96
N VAL A 3 29.16 -33.64 4.17
CA VAL A 3 29.03 -32.42 3.36
C VAL A 3 28.52 -31.33 4.29
N THR A 4 29.44 -30.64 4.96
CA THR A 4 29.11 -29.45 5.75
C THR A 4 28.82 -28.32 4.76
N VAL A 5 27.55 -27.98 4.58
CA VAL A 5 27.12 -26.85 3.74
C VAL A 5 27.51 -25.56 4.44
N THR A 6 28.67 -25.00 4.07
CA THR A 6 29.26 -23.80 4.70
C THR A 6 28.59 -22.48 4.27
N ARG A 7 27.76 -22.49 3.21
CA ARG A 7 27.16 -21.26 2.66
C ARG A 7 25.77 -21.54 2.07
N ASN A 8 24.73 -21.47 2.90
CA ASN A 8 23.33 -21.64 2.48
C ASN A 8 22.68 -20.27 2.21
N TYR A 9 22.84 -19.76 0.99
CA TYR A 9 22.18 -18.53 0.55
C TYR A 9 20.65 -18.62 0.52
N GLY A 10 20.09 -19.84 0.48
CA GLY A 10 18.65 -20.07 0.61
C GLY A 10 18.14 -19.71 2.01
N HIS A 11 18.85 -20.13 3.05
CA HIS A 11 18.46 -19.85 4.44
C HIS A 11 18.46 -18.35 4.76
N SER A 12 19.50 -17.62 4.33
CA SER A 12 19.55 -16.16 4.52
C SER A 12 18.57 -15.39 3.62
N ALA A 13 18.18 -15.94 2.47
CA ALA A 13 17.15 -15.37 1.62
C ALA A 13 15.75 -15.51 2.23
N ASP A 14 15.48 -16.67 2.83
CA ASP A 14 14.25 -16.98 3.54
C ASP A 14 14.09 -16.14 4.81
N GLU A 15 15.15 -16.02 5.63
CA GLU A 15 15.18 -15.12 6.79
C GLU A 15 14.89 -13.66 6.41
N LYS A 16 15.47 -13.17 5.30
CA LYS A 16 15.21 -11.81 4.81
C LYS A 16 13.77 -11.67 4.31
N ALA A 17 13.22 -12.67 3.63
CA ALA A 17 11.83 -12.64 3.16
C ALA A 17 10.85 -12.67 4.35
N MET A 18 11.08 -13.54 5.32
CA MET A 18 10.28 -13.63 6.55
C MET A 18 10.29 -12.30 7.32
N LYS A 19 11.47 -11.69 7.47
CA LYS A 19 11.60 -10.36 8.08
C LYS A 19 10.85 -9.26 7.32
N LEU A 20 10.80 -9.32 5.99
CA LEU A 20 10.01 -8.38 5.19
C LEU A 20 8.51 -8.61 5.33
N ILE A 21 8.06 -9.87 5.41
CA ILE A 21 6.66 -10.21 5.69
C ILE A 21 6.25 -9.69 7.06
N GLU A 22 7.09 -9.86 8.08
CA GLU A 22 6.87 -9.29 9.42
C GLU A 22 6.73 -7.76 9.35
N LYS A 23 7.62 -7.09 8.61
CA LYS A 23 7.56 -5.63 8.41
C LYS A 23 6.32 -5.17 7.64
N LEU A 24 5.87 -5.96 6.67
CA LEU A 24 4.62 -5.70 5.94
C LEU A 24 3.43 -5.71 6.89
N ILE A 25 3.33 -6.73 7.74
CA ILE A 25 2.25 -6.86 8.73
C ILE A 25 2.31 -5.71 9.74
N GLU A 26 3.50 -5.42 10.29
CA GLU A 26 3.71 -4.32 11.23
C GLU A 26 3.31 -2.97 10.63
N ALA A 27 3.68 -2.71 9.37
CA ALA A 27 3.31 -1.49 8.66
C ALA A 27 1.79 -1.41 8.43
N THR A 28 1.15 -2.47 7.94
CA THR A 28 -0.30 -2.50 7.74
C THR A 28 -1.05 -2.26 9.05
N LEU A 29 -0.66 -2.94 10.13
CA LEU A 29 -1.29 -2.77 11.45
C LEU A 29 -1.08 -1.35 12.00
N SER A 30 0.12 -0.80 11.86
CA SER A 30 0.42 0.57 12.32
C SER A 30 -0.44 1.60 11.61
N VAL A 31 -0.62 1.46 10.29
CA VAL A 31 -1.48 2.34 9.50
C VAL A 31 -2.94 2.22 9.92
N VAL A 32 -3.47 1.00 10.03
CA VAL A 32 -4.85 0.77 10.47
C VAL A 32 -5.10 1.33 11.87
N LEU A 33 -4.14 1.15 12.79
CA LEU A 33 -4.22 1.68 14.14
C LEU A 33 -4.20 3.21 14.17
N LEU A 34 -3.30 3.83 13.40
CA LEU A 34 -3.23 5.29 13.28
C LEU A 34 -4.53 5.85 12.74
N VAL A 35 -5.05 5.29 11.65
CA VAL A 35 -6.33 5.68 11.06
C VAL A 35 -7.48 5.52 12.07
N PHE A 36 -7.50 4.42 12.83
CA PHE A 36 -8.52 4.21 13.86
C PHE A 36 -8.43 5.21 15.03
N LEU A 37 -7.23 5.69 15.35
CA LEU A 37 -7.02 6.67 16.41
C LEU A 37 -7.34 8.09 15.93
N THR A 38 -7.00 8.43 14.68
CA THR A 38 -7.16 9.77 14.13
C THR A 38 -8.55 10.02 13.57
N MET A 39 -9.22 8.98 13.07
CA MET A 39 -10.53 9.07 12.43
C MET A 39 -11.63 8.40 13.25
N GLY A 40 -12.89 8.81 13.01
CA GLY A 40 -14.05 8.14 13.59
C GLY A 40 -14.15 6.67 13.18
N ARG A 41 -14.92 5.87 13.95
CA ARG A 41 -15.03 4.42 13.75
C ARG A 41 -15.54 4.01 12.36
N ARG A 42 -16.32 4.85 11.70
CA ARG A 42 -16.91 4.55 10.38
C ARG A 42 -15.91 4.83 9.27
N GLU A 43 -15.26 5.98 9.34
CA GLU A 43 -14.22 6.45 8.43
C GLU A 43 -13.04 5.47 8.46
N ALA A 44 -12.60 5.08 9.66
CA ALA A 44 -11.53 4.11 9.82
C ALA A 44 -11.86 2.73 9.23
N ALA A 45 -13.13 2.30 9.32
CA ALA A 45 -13.56 1.04 8.70
C ALA A 45 -13.55 1.13 7.17
N VAL A 46 -13.96 2.26 6.59
CA VAL A 46 -13.93 2.49 5.13
C VAL A 46 -12.49 2.49 4.62
N VAL A 47 -11.59 3.24 5.27
CA VAL A 47 -10.17 3.27 4.89
C VAL A 47 -9.51 1.90 5.07
N GLY A 48 -9.71 1.24 6.21
CA GLY A 48 -9.11 -0.07 6.47
C GLY A 48 -9.56 -1.15 5.48
N THR A 49 -10.84 -1.15 5.10
CA THR A 49 -11.35 -2.07 4.08
C THR A 49 -10.78 -1.75 2.69
N ALA A 50 -10.68 -0.47 2.31
CA ALA A 50 -10.08 -0.06 1.04
C ALA A 50 -8.62 -0.54 0.91
N VAL A 51 -7.82 -0.39 1.98
CA VAL A 51 -6.42 -0.83 2.03
C VAL A 51 -6.32 -2.35 1.86
N GLY A 52 -7.13 -3.10 2.63
CA GLY A 52 -7.17 -4.56 2.54
C GLY A 52 -7.58 -5.07 1.15
N VAL A 53 -8.64 -4.50 0.58
CA VAL A 53 -9.13 -4.86 -0.76
C VAL A 53 -8.07 -4.59 -1.82
N THR A 54 -7.38 -3.45 -1.73
CA THR A 54 -6.36 -3.10 -2.72
C THR A 54 -5.14 -4.00 -2.62
N LEU A 55 -4.67 -4.32 -1.42
CA LEU A 55 -3.57 -5.28 -1.23
C LEU A 55 -3.91 -6.65 -1.81
N MET A 56 -5.13 -7.14 -1.56
CA MET A 56 -5.61 -8.39 -2.14
C MET A 56 -5.66 -8.30 -3.67
N ALA A 57 -6.15 -7.17 -4.22
CA ALA A 57 -6.20 -6.96 -5.66
C ALA A 57 -4.79 -6.92 -6.29
N THR A 58 -3.82 -6.27 -5.66
CA THR A 58 -2.42 -6.22 -6.12
C THR A 58 -1.78 -7.60 -6.11
N LEU A 59 -1.97 -8.37 -5.02
CA LEU A 59 -1.46 -9.74 -4.92
C LEU A 59 -2.13 -10.67 -5.94
N PHE A 60 -3.45 -10.55 -6.12
CA PHE A 60 -4.21 -11.31 -7.11
C PHE A 60 -3.73 -10.99 -8.53
N ALA A 61 -3.53 -9.71 -8.85
CA ALA A 61 -3.02 -9.29 -10.15
C ALA A 61 -1.59 -9.82 -10.39
N SER A 62 -0.73 -9.74 -9.38
CA SER A 62 0.63 -10.32 -9.42
C SER A 62 0.60 -11.82 -9.72
N TRP A 63 -0.30 -12.56 -9.04
CA TRP A 63 -0.48 -13.98 -9.28
C TRP A 63 -1.02 -14.27 -10.68
N ALA A 64 -2.00 -13.50 -11.16
CA ALA A 64 -2.59 -13.65 -12.50
C ALA A 64 -1.58 -13.39 -13.63
N TRP A 65 -0.62 -12.47 -13.43
CA TRP A 65 0.49 -12.25 -14.35
C TRP A 65 1.64 -13.26 -14.22
N GLY A 66 1.58 -14.19 -13.26
CA GLY A 66 2.61 -15.20 -13.05
C GLY A 66 3.88 -14.67 -12.35
N PHE A 67 3.81 -13.51 -11.69
CA PHE A 67 4.93 -12.98 -10.92
C PHE A 67 5.11 -13.73 -9.60
N THR A 68 6.37 -13.98 -9.24
CA THR A 68 6.74 -14.61 -7.97
C THR A 68 7.02 -13.57 -6.91
N ILE A 69 6.64 -13.86 -5.67
CA ILE A 69 6.99 -13.01 -4.52
C ILE A 69 8.48 -13.18 -4.23
N ASN A 70 9.21 -12.09 -4.37
CA ASN A 70 10.62 -11.94 -4.04
C ASN A 70 10.84 -10.69 -3.16
N ARG A 71 12.07 -10.49 -2.67
CA ARG A 71 12.40 -9.37 -1.78
C ARG A 71 12.07 -8.00 -2.39
N VAL A 72 12.29 -7.80 -3.69
CA VAL A 72 11.97 -6.54 -4.39
C VAL A 72 10.47 -6.32 -4.43
N SER A 73 9.68 -7.36 -4.75
CA SER A 73 8.22 -7.26 -4.73
C SER A 73 7.67 -7.00 -3.33
N LEU A 74 8.26 -7.59 -2.28
CA LEU A 74 7.87 -7.33 -0.89
C LEU A 74 8.18 -5.88 -0.50
N PHE A 75 9.34 -5.34 -0.88
CA PHE A 75 9.66 -3.92 -0.69
C PHE A 75 8.68 -3.00 -1.44
N ALA A 76 8.36 -3.33 -2.68
CA ALA A 76 7.38 -2.58 -3.47
C ALA A 76 5.99 -2.59 -2.81
N LEU A 77 5.55 -3.73 -2.26
CA LEU A 77 4.29 -3.84 -1.54
C LEU A 77 4.28 -2.99 -0.25
N ILE A 78 5.35 -3.04 0.56
CA ILE A 78 5.46 -2.20 1.77
C ILE A 78 5.36 -0.71 1.41
N PHE A 79 6.10 -0.27 0.39
CA PHE A 79 6.09 1.12 -0.06
C PHE A 79 4.73 1.52 -0.65
N SER A 80 4.12 0.63 -1.42
CA SER A 80 2.81 0.85 -2.03
C SER A 80 1.71 1.06 -1.00
N ILE A 81 1.78 0.43 0.17
CA ILE A 81 0.79 0.64 1.24
C ILE A 81 0.78 2.10 1.67
N GLY A 82 1.96 2.68 1.94
CA GLY A 82 2.05 4.07 2.42
C GLY A 82 1.44 5.07 1.44
N ILE A 83 1.73 4.90 0.15
CA ILE A 83 1.20 5.77 -0.90
C ILE A 83 -0.31 5.57 -1.06
N LEU A 84 -0.78 4.33 -1.11
CA LEU A 84 -2.19 4.03 -1.34
C LEU A 84 -3.08 4.55 -0.19
N VAL A 85 -2.62 4.38 1.04
CA VAL A 85 -3.40 4.77 2.22
C VAL A 85 -3.53 6.30 2.28
N ASP A 86 -2.49 7.04 1.88
CA ASP A 86 -2.52 8.51 1.84
C ASP A 86 -3.67 9.02 0.95
N ASP A 87 -3.79 8.48 -0.28
CA ASP A 87 -4.87 8.82 -1.21
C ASP A 87 -6.26 8.54 -0.60
N ALA A 88 -6.43 7.38 0.03
CA ALA A 88 -7.70 7.00 0.67
C ALA A 88 -8.04 7.89 1.88
N ILE A 89 -7.04 8.26 2.67
CA ILE A 89 -7.20 9.14 3.84
C ILE A 89 -7.64 10.53 3.39
N VAL A 90 -6.98 11.13 2.39
CA VAL A 90 -7.31 12.47 1.90
C VAL A 90 -8.77 12.54 1.43
N VAL A 91 -9.25 11.54 0.70
CA VAL A 91 -10.65 11.49 0.22
C VAL A 91 -11.62 11.34 1.38
N VAL A 92 -11.38 10.39 2.30
CA VAL A 92 -12.30 10.14 3.43
C VAL A 92 -12.32 11.31 4.41
N GLU A 93 -11.18 11.92 4.69
CA GLU A 93 -11.10 13.12 5.51
C GLU A 93 -11.87 14.26 4.87
N ASN A 94 -11.76 14.43 3.54
CA ASN A 94 -12.47 15.51 2.86
C ASN A 94 -13.99 15.31 2.88
N VAL A 95 -14.45 14.06 2.71
CA VAL A 95 -15.86 13.70 2.87
C VAL A 95 -16.32 13.97 4.31
N HIS A 96 -15.54 13.55 5.31
CA HIS A 96 -15.85 13.79 6.72
C HIS A 96 -15.91 15.29 7.06
N ARG A 97 -15.00 16.09 6.48
CA ARG A 97 -14.99 17.56 6.60
C ARG A 97 -16.28 18.16 6.05
N HIS A 98 -16.72 17.74 4.86
CA HIS A 98 -17.97 18.23 4.28
C HIS A 98 -19.20 17.76 5.03
N MET A 99 -19.21 16.54 5.57
CA MET A 99 -20.29 16.05 6.43
C MET A 99 -20.48 16.87 7.69
N ARG A 100 -19.41 17.51 8.20
CA ARG A 100 -19.48 18.40 9.37
C ARG A 100 -19.90 19.83 9.02
N LEU A 101 -19.66 20.28 7.78
CA LEU A 101 -19.95 21.64 7.31
C LEU A 101 -21.32 21.76 6.63
N GLY A 102 -21.83 20.68 6.01
CA GLY A 102 -23.07 20.65 5.26
C GLY A 102 -24.23 19.99 6.00
N GLY A 103 -25.47 20.38 5.64
CA GLY A 103 -26.72 19.78 6.12
C GLY A 103 -27.41 18.85 5.12
N GLY A 104 -26.73 18.45 4.04
CA GLY A 104 -27.27 17.61 2.96
C GLY A 104 -27.17 16.10 3.25
N THR A 105 -27.71 15.29 2.34
CA THR A 105 -27.55 13.83 2.44
C THR A 105 -26.16 13.39 1.96
N LEU A 106 -25.70 12.21 2.40
CA LEU A 106 -24.40 11.64 1.98
C LEU A 106 -24.23 11.62 0.45
N SER A 107 -25.30 11.31 -0.27
CA SER A 107 -25.31 11.23 -1.74
C SER A 107 -25.03 12.57 -2.42
N ASP A 108 -25.37 13.69 -1.77
CA ASP A 108 -25.12 15.03 -2.29
C ASP A 108 -23.72 15.53 -1.92
N ILE A 109 -23.25 15.14 -0.72
CA ILE A 109 -21.98 15.59 -0.15
C ILE A 109 -20.78 14.87 -0.78
N ILE A 110 -20.89 13.54 -0.99
CA ILE A 110 -19.76 12.73 -1.46
C ILE A 110 -19.23 13.21 -2.83
N PRO A 111 -20.07 13.46 -3.87
CA PRO A 111 -19.56 13.90 -5.16
C PRO A 111 -18.80 15.22 -5.09
N VAL A 112 -19.32 16.20 -4.34
CA VAL A 112 -18.68 17.51 -4.17
C VAL A 112 -17.35 17.37 -3.43
N ALA A 113 -17.33 16.60 -2.34
CA ALA A 113 -16.10 16.36 -1.59
C ALA A 113 -15.05 15.62 -2.43
N VAL A 114 -15.43 14.65 -3.26
CA VAL A 114 -14.50 13.93 -4.13
C VAL A 114 -13.97 14.83 -5.24
N ASP A 115 -14.79 15.71 -5.81
CA ASP A 115 -14.38 16.60 -6.91
C ASP A 115 -13.30 17.63 -6.47
N GLU A 116 -13.35 18.09 -5.21
CA GLU A 116 -12.35 19.01 -4.66
C GLU A 116 -10.94 18.40 -4.53
N VAL A 117 -10.85 17.11 -4.19
CA VAL A 117 -9.57 16.42 -3.96
C VAL A 117 -9.16 15.51 -5.11
N GLY A 118 -10.07 15.20 -6.03
CA GLY A 118 -9.82 14.28 -7.15
C GLY A 118 -8.68 14.73 -8.05
N GLY A 119 -8.66 16.01 -8.44
CA GLY A 119 -7.58 16.58 -9.26
C GLY A 119 -6.18 16.44 -8.59
N PRO A 120 -6.01 16.94 -7.35
CA PRO A 120 -4.79 16.76 -6.57
C PRO A 120 -4.35 15.29 -6.40
N THR A 121 -5.27 14.40 -6.04
CA THR A 121 -4.96 12.97 -5.82
C THR A 121 -4.49 12.30 -7.11
N ILE A 122 -5.15 12.54 -8.25
CA ILE A 122 -4.73 11.98 -9.54
C ILE A 122 -3.32 12.48 -9.92
N LEU A 123 -3.03 13.77 -9.71
CA LEU A 123 -1.72 14.34 -9.97
C LEU A 123 -0.63 13.71 -9.08
N ALA A 124 -0.94 13.45 -7.81
CA ALA A 124 -0.05 12.78 -6.88
C ALA A 124 0.24 11.35 -7.34
N THR A 125 -0.79 10.58 -7.70
CA THR A 125 -0.62 9.22 -8.25
C THR A 125 0.24 9.21 -9.51
N LEU A 126 0.00 10.14 -10.44
CA LEU A 126 0.82 10.27 -11.67
C LEU A 126 2.27 10.62 -11.36
N THR A 127 2.50 11.47 -10.35
CA THR A 127 3.85 11.85 -9.92
C THR A 127 4.60 10.65 -9.33
N VAL A 128 3.91 9.85 -8.51
CA VAL A 128 4.47 8.59 -7.98
C VAL A 128 4.80 7.63 -9.13
N ILE A 129 3.86 7.43 -10.06
CA ILE A 129 4.11 6.58 -11.23
C ILE A 129 5.33 7.09 -11.99
N ALA A 130 5.42 8.38 -12.30
CA ALA A 130 6.56 8.97 -13.01
C ALA A 130 7.90 8.80 -12.26
N ALA A 131 7.89 8.91 -10.92
CA ALA A 131 9.08 8.74 -10.10
C ALA A 131 9.54 7.28 -10.00
N LEU A 132 8.61 6.31 -10.00
CA LEU A 132 8.91 4.88 -9.88
C LEU A 132 9.07 4.18 -11.24
N LEU A 133 8.55 4.76 -12.32
CA LEU A 133 8.61 4.23 -13.69
C LEU A 133 10.02 3.78 -14.09
N PRO A 134 11.11 4.53 -13.80
CA PRO A 134 12.46 4.12 -14.18
C PRO A 134 12.88 2.79 -13.56
N MET A 135 12.40 2.47 -12.35
CA MET A 135 12.74 1.20 -11.68
C MET A 135 12.12 -0.01 -12.37
N ALA A 136 11.00 0.15 -13.08
CA ALA A 136 10.43 -0.94 -13.88
C ALA A 136 11.33 -1.36 -15.05
N PHE A 137 12.20 -0.46 -15.52
CA PHE A 137 13.17 -0.73 -16.58
C PHE A 137 14.56 -1.13 -16.06
N VAL A 138 14.79 -1.08 -14.74
CA VAL A 138 16.02 -1.59 -14.14
C VAL A 138 15.92 -3.12 -13.99
N GLY A 139 16.29 -3.83 -15.05
CA GLY A 139 16.49 -5.28 -15.04
C GLY A 139 17.97 -5.64 -14.84
N GLY A 140 18.28 -6.50 -13.87
CA GLY A 140 19.51 -7.30 -13.89
C GLY A 140 20.60 -7.08 -12.83
N MET A 141 20.53 -6.13 -11.89
CA MET A 141 21.58 -5.96 -10.85
C MET A 141 21.09 -5.51 -9.47
N MET A 142 20.06 -6.16 -8.91
CA MET A 142 19.77 -6.05 -7.47
C MET A 142 19.72 -7.42 -6.80
N GLY A 143 20.83 -8.13 -6.91
CA GLY A 143 21.19 -9.22 -6.01
C GLY A 143 22.59 -8.95 -5.49
N PRO A 144 22.85 -8.87 -4.18
CA PRO A 144 24.21 -9.00 -3.71
C PRO A 144 24.55 -10.50 -3.63
N THR A 145 25.68 -10.82 -4.26
CA THR A 145 26.77 -11.63 -3.70
C THR A 145 26.77 -11.77 -2.18
#